data_AF-A0A9D1LZP5-F1
#
_entry.id   AF-A0A9D1LZP5-F1
#
_cell.length_a   1.000
_cell.length_b   1.000
_cell.length_c   1.000
_cell.angle_alpha   90.00
_cell.angle_beta   90.00
_cell.angle_gamma   90.00
#
_symmetry.space_group_name_H-M   'P 1'
#
loop_
_entity.id
_entity.type
_entity.pdbx_description
1 polymer ?
#
loop_
_entity_poly.entity_id
_entity_poly.type
_entity_poly.pdbx_seq_one_letter_code
_entity_poly.pdbx_strand_id
1 'polypeptide(L)'
;MQSALDRRQSILEAISDRRFETLENLAAEFGVSKATIRRDIEILGCSAPIYTVRGNGGGIRAMDGWYVGRRYLTNTQETALRDILPVLSPEQQKEIQSILLSFAKPADYRKWP
;
A
#
# COMPACT_ATOMS: atom_id res chain seq x y z
N MET A 1 -18.58 -17.61 5.07
CA MET A 1 -17.15 -17.88 5.33
C MET A 1 -16.37 -17.12 4.28
N GLN A 2 -15.51 -16.16 4.65
CA GLN A 2 -14.69 -15.43 3.69
C GLN A 2 -13.72 -16.43 3.01
N SER A 3 -13.53 -16.34 1.69
CA SER A 3 -12.63 -17.25 0.99
C SER A 3 -11.17 -17.02 1.43
N ALA A 4 -10.30 -17.99 1.17
CA ALA A 4 -8.87 -17.81 1.45
C ALA A 4 -8.25 -16.69 0.60
N LEU A 5 -8.75 -16.48 -0.62
CA LEU A 5 -8.30 -15.41 -1.51
C LEU A 5 -8.70 -14.05 -0.94
N ASP A 6 -9.98 -13.86 -0.62
CA ASP A 6 -10.48 -12.59 -0.08
C ASP A 6 -9.78 -12.23 1.22
N ARG A 7 -9.58 -13.22 2.12
CA ARG A 7 -8.88 -13.00 3.38
C ARG A 7 -7.42 -12.57 3.16
N ARG A 8 -6.70 -13.22 2.25
CA ARG A 8 -5.31 -12.85 1.92
C ARG A 8 -5.20 -11.43 1.36
N GLN A 9 -6.15 -11.05 0.51
CA GLN A 9 -6.23 -9.68 0.00
C GLN A 9 -6.45 -8.68 1.14
N SER A 10 -7.41 -8.94 2.05
CA SER A 10 -7.63 -8.09 3.21
C SER A 10 -6.45 -8.03 4.18
N ILE A 11 -5.71 -9.13 4.35
CA ILE A 11 -4.47 -9.15 5.15
C ILE A 11 -3.40 -8.23 4.52
N LEU A 12 -3.21 -8.25 3.20
CA LEU A 12 -2.28 -7.36 2.52
C LEU A 12 -2.66 -5.89 2.71
N GLU A 13 -3.94 -5.56 2.60
CA GLU A 13 -4.48 -4.22 2.85
C GLU A 13 -4.19 -3.76 4.27
N ALA A 14 -4.49 -4.59 5.27
CA ALA A 14 -4.21 -4.28 6.67
C ALA A 14 -2.70 -4.03 6.91
N ILE A 15 -1.83 -4.90 6.40
CA ILE A 15 -0.37 -4.74 6.54
C ILE A 15 0.14 -3.49 5.79
N SER A 16 -0.39 -3.22 4.59
CA SER A 16 -0.05 -2.03 3.79
C SER A 16 -0.41 -0.73 4.51
N ASP A 17 -1.58 -0.67 5.14
CA ASP A 17 -2.07 0.55 5.77
C ASP A 17 -1.48 0.76 7.17
N ARG A 18 -1.46 -0.29 7.99
CA ARG A 18 -1.01 -0.22 9.39
C ARG A 18 0.50 -0.39 9.53
N ARG A 19 1.18 -0.84 8.47
CA ARG A 19 2.64 -1.05 8.35
C ARG A 19 3.24 -2.13 9.26
N PHE A 20 2.56 -2.49 10.33
CA PHE A 20 2.94 -3.55 11.28
C PHE A 20 1.69 -4.29 11.75
N GLU A 21 1.80 -5.62 11.80
CA GLU A 21 0.75 -6.51 12.31
C GLU A 21 1.30 -7.69 13.10
N THR A 22 0.43 -8.37 13.85
CA THR A 22 0.76 -9.61 14.55
C THR A 22 -0.14 -10.76 14.11
N LEU A 23 0.33 -12.00 14.30
CA LEU A 23 -0.49 -13.18 14.02
C LEU A 23 -1.74 -13.19 14.90
N GLU A 24 -1.62 -12.76 16.15
CA GLU A 24 -2.69 -12.63 17.13
C GLU A 24 -3.77 -11.65 16.67
N ASN A 25 -3.38 -10.43 16.25
CA ASN A 25 -4.32 -9.42 15.79
C ASN A 25 -5.08 -9.87 14.55
N LEU A 26 -4.35 -10.35 13.53
CA LEU A 26 -4.96 -10.82 12.28
C LEU A 26 -5.86 -12.04 12.53
N ALA A 27 -5.47 -12.96 13.42
CA ALA A 27 -6.29 -14.12 13.75
C ALA A 27 -7.62 -13.70 14.40
N ALA A 28 -7.56 -12.74 15.34
CA ALA A 28 -8.75 -12.20 15.99
C ALA A 28 -9.65 -11.43 15.01
N GLU A 29 -9.06 -10.57 14.17
CA GLU A 29 -9.79 -9.74 13.19
C GLU A 29 -10.51 -10.59 12.14
N PHE A 30 -9.84 -11.60 11.58
CA PHE A 30 -10.40 -12.45 10.53
C PHE A 30 -11.13 -13.69 11.07
N GLY A 31 -11.19 -13.88 12.39
CA GLY A 31 -11.89 -15.01 13.03
C GLY A 31 -11.32 -16.38 12.64
N VAL A 32 -10.00 -16.49 12.46
CA VAL A 32 -9.31 -17.72 12.06
C VAL A 32 -8.18 -18.07 13.02
N SER A 33 -7.64 -19.29 12.91
CA SER A 33 -6.51 -19.69 13.74
C SER A 33 -5.22 -18.93 13.37
N LYS A 34 -4.32 -18.76 14.33
CA LYS A 34 -2.95 -18.26 14.07
C LYS A 34 -2.18 -19.11 13.06
N ALA A 35 -2.47 -20.41 12.98
CA ALA A 35 -1.87 -21.30 11.99
C ALA A 35 -2.37 -20.99 10.56
N THR A 36 -3.64 -20.62 10.42
CA THR A 36 -4.22 -20.15 9.15
C THR A 36 -3.55 -18.85 8.70
N ILE A 37 -3.46 -17.86 9.59
CA ILE A 37 -2.76 -16.59 9.28
C ILE A 37 -1.31 -16.86 8.91
N ARG A 38 -0.57 -17.69 9.67
CA ARG A 38 0.82 -18.01 9.34
C ARG A 38 0.97 -18.55 7.92
N ARG A 39 0.13 -19.50 7.52
CA ARG A 39 0.15 -20.06 6.16
C ARG A 39 -0.23 -19.02 5.10
N ASP A 40 -1.16 -18.12 5.41
CA ASP A 40 -1.50 -17.02 4.52
C ASP A 40 -0.32 -16.05 4.36
N ILE A 41 0.38 -15.69 5.46
CA ILE A 41 1.58 -14.84 5.43
C ILE A 41 2.73 -15.50 4.66
N GLU A 42 2.93 -16.82 4.79
CA GLU A 42 3.93 -17.56 4.01
C GLU A 42 3.66 -17.45 2.51
N ILE A 43 2.40 -17.62 2.09
CA ILE A 43 2.00 -17.50 0.69
C ILE A 43 2.14 -16.06 0.19
N LEU A 44 1.69 -15.09 1.00
CA LEU A 44 1.78 -13.67 0.65
C LEU A 44 3.24 -13.20 0.56
N GLY A 45 4.13 -13.70 1.42
CA GLY A 45 5.55 -13.36 1.40
C GLY A 45 6.28 -13.82 0.13
N CYS A 46 5.68 -14.70 -0.68
CA CYS A 46 6.22 -15.07 -1.99
C CYS A 46 5.97 -14.01 -3.07
N SER A 47 5.00 -13.10 -2.90
CA SER A 47 4.57 -12.16 -3.95
C SER A 47 4.43 -10.71 -3.49
N ALA A 48 4.36 -10.46 -2.18
CA ALA A 48 4.30 -9.12 -1.60
C ALA A 48 5.58 -8.83 -0.79
N PRO A 49 6.09 -7.59 -0.81
CA PRO A 49 7.27 -7.18 -0.04
C PRO A 49 6.89 -6.93 1.43
N ILE A 50 6.47 -8.02 2.08
CA ILE A 50 6.24 -8.11 3.52
C ILE A 50 7.29 -9.03 4.13
N TYR A 51 7.66 -8.80 5.38
CA TYR A 51 8.63 -9.62 6.09
C TYR A 51 8.21 -9.87 7.53
N THR A 52 8.73 -10.95 8.12
CA THR A 52 8.45 -11.31 9.51
C THR A 52 9.67 -11.01 10.38
N VAL A 53 9.42 -10.44 11.56
CA VAL A 53 10.41 -10.20 12.61
C VAL A 53 10.13 -11.15 13.75
N ARG A 54 11.15 -11.90 14.19
CA ARG A 54 11.05 -12.85 15.31
C ARG A 54 11.39 -12.19 16.64
N GLY A 55 10.91 -12.77 17.74
CA GLY A 55 11.22 -12.35 19.12
C GLY A 55 10.12 -11.53 19.77
N ASN A 56 10.41 -11.00 20.96
CA ASN A 56 9.49 -10.14 21.70
C ASN A 56 9.28 -8.81 20.94
N GLY A 57 8.02 -8.44 20.69
CA GLY A 57 7.69 -7.32 19.79
C GLY A 57 7.89 -7.62 18.30
N GLY A 58 8.07 -8.90 17.94
CA GLY A 58 8.06 -9.37 16.57
C GLY A 58 6.68 -9.24 15.90
N GLY A 59 6.60 -9.56 14.62
CA GLY A 59 5.38 -9.42 13.83
C GLY A 59 5.62 -9.43 12.33
N ILE A 60 4.63 -9.00 11.57
CA ILE A 60 4.65 -8.89 10.12
C ILE A 60 4.76 -7.40 9.78
N ARG A 61 5.65 -7.05 8.84
CA ARG A 61 5.92 -5.67 8.44
C ARG A 61 5.86 -5.51 6.93
N ALA A 62 5.34 -4.38 6.48
CA ALA A 62 5.47 -3.93 5.10
C ALA A 62 6.84 -3.27 4.88
N MET A 63 7.51 -3.59 3.78
CA MET A 63 8.72 -2.89 3.35
C MET A 63 8.44 -1.40 3.13
N ASP A 64 9.44 -0.56 3.39
CA ASP A 64 9.30 0.88 3.22
C ASP A 64 9.03 1.28 1.77
N GLY A 65 8.09 2.21 1.60
CA GLY A 65 7.62 2.66 0.29
C GLY A 65 6.62 1.74 -0.40
N TRP A 66 6.40 0.51 0.09
CA TRP A 66 5.40 -0.37 -0.49
C TRP A 66 3.99 -0.12 0.06
N TYR A 67 3.01 -0.17 -0.84
CA TYR A 67 1.58 -0.12 -0.56
C TYR A 67 0.85 -1.05 -1.54
N VAL A 68 -0.22 -1.70 -1.07
CA VAL A 68 -1.00 -2.63 -1.91
C VAL A 68 -1.76 -1.91 -3.03
N GLY A 69 -2.20 -0.67 -2.76
CA GLY A 69 -2.90 0.18 -3.71
C GLY A 69 -2.01 1.28 -4.29
N ARG A 70 -2.47 1.88 -5.39
CA ARG A 70 -1.83 3.10 -5.91
C ARG A 70 -1.92 4.21 -4.87
N ARG A 71 -0.79 4.83 -4.55
CA ARG A 71 -0.79 6.10 -3.83
C ARG A 71 -0.85 7.24 -4.83
N TYR A 72 -1.76 8.17 -4.58
CA TYR A 72 -1.83 9.41 -5.32
C TYR A 72 -1.20 10.53 -4.52
N LEU A 73 -0.71 11.54 -5.24
CA LEU A 73 -0.34 12.81 -4.65
C LEU A 73 -1.56 13.40 -3.93
N THR A 74 -1.33 13.97 -2.76
CA THR A 74 -2.31 14.85 -2.14
C THR A 74 -2.46 16.11 -3.00
N ASN A 75 -3.60 16.81 -2.87
CA ASN A 75 -3.83 18.02 -3.65
C ASN A 75 -2.72 19.05 -3.41
N THR A 76 -2.25 19.20 -2.16
CA THR A 76 -1.14 20.11 -1.80
C THR A 76 0.19 19.69 -2.44
N GLN A 77 0.51 18.39 -2.48
CA GLN A 77 1.73 17.91 -3.15
C GLN A 77 1.67 18.16 -4.65
N GLU A 78 0.52 17.89 -5.27
CA GLU A 78 0.31 18.18 -6.69
C GLU A 78 0.45 19.68 -6.99
N THR A 79 -0.21 20.54 -6.21
CA THR A 79 -0.09 21.99 -6.35
C THR A 79 1.35 22.46 -6.20
N ALA A 80 2.06 22.01 -5.15
CA ALA A 80 3.46 22.39 -4.95
C ALA A 80 4.35 22.03 -6.14
N LEU A 81 4.14 20.86 -6.77
CA LEU A 81 4.87 20.46 -7.99
C LEU A 81 4.49 21.32 -9.20
N ARG A 82 3.21 21.71 -9.33
CA ARG A 82 2.75 22.58 -10.42
C ARG A 82 3.29 24.00 -10.27
N ASP A 83 3.39 24.51 -9.05
CA ASP A 83 3.86 25.87 -8.77
C ASP A 83 5.35 26.04 -9.10
N ILE A 84 6.16 24.98 -8.97
CA ILE A 84 7.59 25.04 -9.32
C ILE A 84 7.87 24.81 -10.81
N LEU A 85 6.93 24.23 -11.58
CA LEU A 85 7.15 23.93 -13.01
C LEU A 85 7.70 25.12 -13.83
N PRO A 86 7.19 26.37 -13.69
CA PRO A 86 7.63 27.49 -14.51
C PRO A 86 9.09 27.90 -14.30
N VAL A 87 9.69 27.56 -13.15
CA VAL A 87 11.07 27.96 -12.80
C VAL A 87 12.11 26.88 -13.12
N LEU A 88 11.68 25.69 -13.56
CA LEU A 88 12.54 24.54 -13.85
C LEU A 88 13.02 24.53 -15.31
N SER A 89 14.15 23.84 -15.56
CA SER A 89 14.62 23.60 -16.93
C SER A 89 13.63 22.75 -17.74
N PRO A 90 13.65 22.80 -19.08
CA PRO A 90 12.77 21.97 -19.92
C PRO A 90 12.87 20.46 -19.63
N GLU A 91 14.05 19.96 -19.29
CA GLU A 91 14.29 18.56 -18.93
C GLU A 91 13.64 18.23 -17.58
N GLN A 92 13.83 19.10 -16.58
CA GLN A 92 13.22 18.94 -15.26
C GLN A 92 11.69 19.04 -15.33
N GLN A 93 11.15 19.92 -16.18
CA GLN A 93 9.71 20.02 -16.42
C GLN A 93 9.13 18.71 -16.95
N LYS A 94 9.81 18.04 -17.90
CA LYS A 94 9.37 16.74 -18.41
C LYS A 94 9.32 15.70 -17.30
N GLU A 95 10.31 15.68 -16.41
CA GLU A 95 10.31 14.71 -15.30
C GLU A 95 9.22 14.99 -14.27
N ILE A 96 9.02 16.24 -13.86
CA ILE A 96 7.92 16.60 -12.97
C ILE A 96 6.56 16.28 -13.61
N GLN A 97 6.40 16.52 -14.92
CA GLN A 97 5.18 16.14 -15.64
C GLN A 97 4.95 14.62 -15.64
N SER A 98 6.01 13.82 -15.81
CA SER A 98 5.94 12.35 -15.72
C SER A 98 5.50 11.87 -14.33
N ILE A 99 6.02 12.51 -13.26
CA ILE A 99 5.61 12.26 -11.87
C ILE A 99 4.12 12.59 -11.69
N LEU A 100 3.69 13.76 -12.16
CA LEU A 100 2.30 14.18 -12.09
C LEU A 100 1.39 13.20 -12.84
N LEU A 101 1.76 12.73 -14.03
CA LEU A 101 0.97 11.75 -14.78
C LEU A 101 0.88 10.40 -14.08
N SER A 102 1.96 9.95 -13.44
CA SER A 102 2.02 8.64 -12.79
C SER A 102 1.27 8.60 -11.45
N PHE A 103 1.23 9.72 -10.73
CA PHE A 103 0.76 9.79 -9.34
C PHE A 103 -0.38 10.80 -9.10
N ALA A 104 -0.82 11.57 -10.09
CA ALA A 104 -2.03 12.40 -9.93
C ALA A 104 -3.26 11.51 -9.66
N LYS A 105 -4.19 12.05 -8.87
CA LYS A 105 -5.47 11.36 -8.63
C LYS A 105 -6.19 11.15 -9.96
N PRO A 106 -6.83 9.99 -10.19
CA PRO A 106 -7.67 9.79 -11.35
C PRO A 106 -8.78 10.85 -11.31
N ALA A 107 -9.13 11.40 -12.47
CA ALA A 107 -10.31 12.25 -12.55
C ALA A 107 -11.52 11.47 -12.00
N ASP A 108 -12.29 12.10 -11.11
CA ASP A 108 -13.43 11.45 -10.46
C ASP A 108 -14.44 11.01 -11.52
N TYR A 109 -14.48 9.70 -11.80
CA TYR A 109 -15.39 9.10 -12.78
C TYR A 109 -16.88 9.27 -12.41
N ARG A 110 -17.21 9.83 -11.23
CA ARG A 110 -18.58 10.18 -10.83
C ARG A 110 -19.18 11.40 -11.54
N LYS A 111 -18.43 12.04 -12.43
CA LYS A 111 -18.92 13.09 -13.33
C LYS A 111 -18.77 12.69 -14.80
N TRP A 112 -19.44 11.64 -15.22
CA TRP A 112 -19.71 11.39 -16.64
C TRP A 112 -21.24 11.48 -16.85
N PRO A 113 -21.72 12.24 -17.86
CA PRO A 113 -23.14 12.45 -18.12
C PRO A 113 -23.91 11.17 -18.43
#